data_AF-A0A158II96-F1
#
_entry.id   AF-A0A158II96-F1
#
_cell.length_a   1.000
_cell.length_b   1.000
_cell.length_c   1.000
_cell.angle_alpha   90.00
_cell.angle_beta   90.00
_cell.angle_gamma   90.00
#
_symmetry.space_group_name_H-M   'P 1'
#
loop_
_entity.id
_entity.type
_entity.pdbx_description
1 polymer ?
#
loop_
_entity_poly.entity_id
_entity_poly.type
_entity_poly.pdbx_seq_one_letter_code
_entity_poly.pdbx_strand_id
1 'polypeptide(L)'
;MFLEEKPHLRALPLTAFRYFEQVVRTVSDDTTVRIDHSWYAARPAAIGSLVLVRVFDSTIEVRDRQTQALLRIHPRFKQPGQLLLPEGERPFNPSRQTAFLLSAAGDIGPQTKALCQRMFDSEGRVG
;
A
#
# COMPACT_ATOMS: atom_id res chain seq x y z
N MET A 1 5.53 -21.13 35.60
CA MET A 1 6.09 -22.18 34.73
C MET A 1 6.06 -23.46 35.52
N PHE A 2 5.43 -24.51 35.00
CA PHE A 2 5.26 -25.79 35.71
C PHE A 2 6.52 -26.65 35.54
N LEU A 3 6.90 -27.42 36.56
CA LEU A 3 8.15 -28.21 36.56
C LEU A 3 8.09 -29.37 35.54
N GLU A 4 6.89 -29.85 35.28
CA GLU A 4 6.54 -30.92 34.37
C GLU A 4 6.80 -30.56 32.90
N GLU A 5 6.82 -29.27 32.56
CA GLU A 5 7.04 -28.77 31.18
C GLU A 5 8.52 -28.62 30.84
N LYS A 6 9.41 -28.60 31.84
CA LYS A 6 10.86 -28.37 31.71
C LYS A 6 11.58 -29.33 30.75
N PRO A 7 11.31 -30.66 30.73
CA PRO A 7 11.96 -31.58 29.78
C PRO A 7 11.46 -31.41 28.33
N HIS A 8 10.35 -30.71 28.10
CA HIS A 8 9.78 -30.49 26.77
C HIS A 8 10.18 -29.15 26.14
N LEU A 9 11.01 -28.36 26.84
CA LEU A 9 11.49 -27.09 26.33
C LEU A 9 12.41 -27.30 25.13
N ARG A 10 12.11 -26.58 24.05
CA ARG A 10 12.99 -26.48 22.89
C ARG A 10 14.08 -25.44 23.17
N ALA A 11 15.15 -25.51 22.38
CA ALA A 11 16.16 -24.45 22.38
C ALA A 11 15.51 -23.09 22.14
N LEU A 12 16.01 -22.06 22.84
CA LEU A 12 15.53 -20.70 22.64
C LEU A 12 15.75 -20.30 21.17
N PRO A 13 14.78 -19.61 20.56
CA PRO A 13 14.94 -19.11 19.21
C PRO A 13 16.12 -18.14 19.15
N LEU A 14 16.85 -18.17 18.04
CA LEU A 14 18.00 -17.28 17.80
C LEU A 14 17.62 -15.79 17.75
N THR A 15 16.34 -15.50 17.48
CA THR A 15 15.80 -14.15 17.45
C THR A 15 14.86 -13.95 18.62
N ALA A 16 14.97 -12.78 19.25
CA ALA A 16 14.05 -12.38 20.29
C ALA A 16 12.63 -12.25 19.74
N PHE A 17 11.65 -12.50 20.61
CA PHE A 17 10.26 -12.20 20.30
C PHE A 17 10.11 -10.71 19.98
N ARG A 18 9.47 -10.43 18.84
CA ARG A 18 9.19 -9.07 18.40
C ARG A 18 7.82 -8.66 18.90
N TYR A 19 7.76 -7.56 19.65
CA TYR A 19 6.49 -6.99 20.08
C TYR A 19 5.84 -6.23 18.92
N PHE A 20 4.52 -6.32 18.87
CA PHE A 20 3.72 -5.58 17.88
C PHE A 20 2.38 -5.18 18.49
N GLU A 21 1.88 -4.06 18.01
CA GLU A 21 0.46 -3.73 18.13
C GLU A 21 -0.29 -4.31 16.94
N GLN A 22 -1.55 -4.69 17.17
CA GLN A 22 -2.37 -5.29 16.12
C GLN A 22 -3.64 -4.46 15.93
N VAL A 23 -3.89 -4.06 14.69
CA VAL A 23 -5.06 -3.29 14.31
C VAL A 23 -5.74 -3.88 13.08
N VAL A 24 -7.03 -3.60 12.93
CA VAL A 24 -7.77 -3.92 11.70
C VAL A 24 -7.92 -2.65 10.89
N ARG A 25 -7.70 -2.75 9.58
CA ARG A 25 -7.87 -1.65 8.64
C ARG A 25 -8.63 -2.10 7.41
N THR A 26 -9.42 -1.20 6.85
CA THR A 26 -10.03 -1.37 5.54
C THR A 26 -9.02 -0.93 4.48
N VAL A 27 -8.89 -1.72 3.41
CA VAL A 27 -8.12 -1.32 2.23
C VAL A 27 -8.86 -0.21 1.51
N SER A 28 -8.20 0.94 1.32
CA SER A 28 -8.77 2.11 0.67
C SER A 28 -8.84 1.93 -0.85
N ASP A 29 -9.56 2.82 -1.53
CA ASP A 29 -9.74 2.84 -2.99
C ASP A 29 -8.42 3.02 -3.75
N ASP A 30 -7.44 3.68 -3.14
CA ASP A 30 -6.07 3.81 -3.62
C ASP A 30 -5.21 2.54 -3.45
N THR A 31 -5.80 1.43 -3.01
CA THR A 31 -5.18 0.12 -2.71
C THR A 31 -4.24 0.08 -1.50
N THR A 32 -4.35 1.05 -0.58
CA THR A 32 -3.50 1.14 0.60
C THR A 32 -4.24 0.92 1.92
N VAL A 33 -3.48 0.73 3.00
CA VAL A 33 -3.96 0.86 4.38
C VAL A 33 -3.24 2.00 5.09
N ARG A 34 -3.96 2.69 5.97
CA ARG A 34 -3.43 3.82 6.73
C ARG A 34 -3.01 3.41 8.14
N ILE A 35 -1.75 3.67 8.47
CA ILE A 35 -1.13 3.47 9.79
C ILE A 35 -0.31 4.72 10.12
N ASP A 36 -0.45 5.27 11.33
CA ASP A 36 0.30 6.44 11.79
C ASP A 36 0.30 7.63 10.81
N HIS A 37 -0.86 7.90 10.19
CA HIS A 37 -1.03 8.93 9.16
C HIS A 37 -0.18 8.75 7.89
N SER A 38 0.31 7.54 7.65
CA SER A 38 1.02 7.15 6.43
C SER A 38 0.31 5.98 5.74
N TRP A 39 0.56 5.81 4.43
CA TRP A 39 -0.17 4.89 3.56
C TRP A 39 0.76 3.81 3.02
N TYR A 40 0.31 2.57 3.13
CA TYR A 40 1.09 1.40 2.75
C TYR A 40 0.28 0.53 1.80
N ALA A 41 0.87 0.17 0.67
CA ALA A 41 0.20 -0.69 -0.31
C ALA A 41 -0.24 -2.03 0.31
N ALA A 42 -1.48 -2.41 0.06
CA ALA A 42 -2.13 -3.55 0.71
C ALA A 42 -2.37 -4.74 -0.22
N ARG A 43 -2.10 -4.59 -1.53
CA ARG A 43 -2.19 -5.70 -2.48
C ARG A 43 -1.35 -6.89 -2.00
N PRO A 44 -1.85 -8.13 -2.15
CA PRO A 44 -3.02 -8.53 -2.95
C PRO A 44 -4.39 -8.39 -2.27
N ALA A 45 -4.50 -7.79 -1.08
CA ALA A 45 -5.82 -7.54 -0.48
C ALA A 45 -6.69 -6.66 -1.38
N ALA A 46 -7.98 -7.03 -1.49
CA ALA A 46 -8.94 -6.32 -2.32
C ALA A 46 -9.33 -4.97 -1.70
N ILE A 47 -9.65 -3.98 -2.55
CA ILE A 47 -10.23 -2.70 -2.11
C ILE A 47 -11.50 -2.97 -1.29
N GLY A 48 -11.69 -2.25 -0.19
CA GLY A 48 -12.83 -2.40 0.72
C GLY A 48 -12.75 -3.60 1.66
N SER A 49 -11.79 -4.51 1.47
CA SER A 49 -11.60 -5.64 2.38
C SER A 49 -10.98 -5.21 3.71
N LEU A 50 -11.27 -5.96 4.78
CA LEU A 50 -10.62 -5.81 6.07
C LEU A 50 -9.35 -6.66 6.11
N VAL A 51 -8.23 -6.05 6.49
CA VAL A 51 -6.95 -6.72 6.72
C VAL A 51 -6.51 -6.53 8.17
N LEU A 52 -5.68 -7.46 8.63
CA LEU A 52 -5.01 -7.35 9.91
C LEU A 52 -3.63 -6.75 9.69
N VAL A 53 -3.31 -5.69 10.42
CA VAL A 53 -2.01 -5.04 10.35
C VAL A 53 -1.29 -5.20 11.68
N ARG A 54 -0.08 -5.76 11.64
CA ARG A 54 0.84 -5.78 12.79
C ARG A 54 1.84 -4.66 12.64
N VAL A 55 1.95 -3.84 13.67
CA VAL A 55 2.82 -2.67 13.70
C VAL A 55 3.94 -2.95 14.68
N PHE A 56 5.15 -3.15 14.15
CA PHE A 56 6.38 -3.30 14.93
C PHE A 56 7.12 -1.96 15.01
N ASP A 57 8.23 -1.92 15.74
CA ASP A 57 9.06 -0.71 15.88
C ASP A 57 9.65 -0.23 14.53
N SER A 58 10.02 -1.17 13.66
CA SER A 58 10.74 -0.89 12.40
C SER A 58 9.97 -1.31 11.14
N THR A 59 8.94 -2.13 11.26
CA THR A 59 8.19 -2.66 10.12
C THR A 59 6.70 -2.70 10.39
N ILE A 60 5.91 -2.79 9.34
CA ILE A 60 4.53 -3.23 9.42
C ILE A 60 4.33 -4.49 8.59
N GLU A 61 3.40 -5.33 9.01
CA GLU A 61 2.94 -6.49 8.26
C GLU A 61 1.46 -6.33 7.94
N VAL A 62 1.11 -6.44 6.66
CA VAL A 62 -0.28 -6.56 6.21
C VAL A 62 -0.58 -8.05 6.06
N ARG A 63 -1.65 -8.52 6.70
CA ARG A 63 -2.04 -9.93 6.75
C ARG A 63 -3.51 -10.10 6.39
N ASP A 64 -3.81 -11.23 5.77
CA ASP A 64 -5.19 -11.63 5.52
C ASP A 64 -5.94 -11.78 6.85
N ARG A 65 -7.14 -11.22 6.94
CA ARG A 65 -7.86 -11.16 8.22
C ARG A 65 -8.30 -12.54 8.71
N GLN A 66 -8.72 -13.42 7.81
CA GLN A 66 -9.29 -14.72 8.16
C GLN A 66 -8.20 -15.76 8.39
N THR A 67 -7.31 -15.92 7.42
CA THR A 67 -6.24 -16.93 7.41
C THR A 67 -5.02 -16.50 8.20
N GLN A 68 -4.90 -15.20 8.53
CA GLN A 68 -3.70 -14.60 9.10
C GLN A 68 -2.46 -14.79 8.20
N ALA A 69 -2.63 -15.13 6.92
CA ALA A 69 -1.52 -15.25 5.98
C ALA A 69 -0.83 -13.90 5.79
N LEU A 70 0.50 -13.90 5.73
CA LEU A 70 1.26 -12.69 5.46
C LEU A 70 1.05 -12.28 4.01
N LEU A 71 0.54 -11.08 3.79
CA LEU A 71 0.33 -10.52 2.46
C LEU A 71 1.52 -9.64 2.06
N ARG A 72 1.99 -8.80 2.98
CA ARG A 72 3.08 -7.86 2.70
C ARG A 72 3.82 -7.41 3.95
N ILE A 73 5.08 -7.01 3.77
CA ILE A 73 5.90 -6.35 4.79
C ILE A 73 6.35 -4.99 4.24
N HIS A 74 6.32 -3.96 5.07
CA HIS A 74 6.87 -2.65 4.76
C HIS A 74 7.78 -2.15 5.89
N PRO A 75 8.79 -1.31 5.60
CA PRO A 75 9.44 -0.51 6.64
C PRO A 75 8.42 0.45 7.24
N ARG A 76 8.43 0.62 8.58
CA ARG A 76 7.56 1.59 9.25
C ARG A 76 8.14 2.98 9.06
N PHE A 77 7.43 3.80 8.30
CA PHE A 77 7.64 5.24 8.20
C PHE A 77 7.79 5.90 9.57
N LYS A 78 8.75 6.82 9.67
CA LYS A 78 9.06 7.58 10.89
C LYS A 78 8.37 8.94 10.93
N GLN A 79 7.86 9.40 9.79
CA GLN A 79 7.14 10.66 9.64
C GLN A 79 5.75 10.40 9.06
N PRO A 80 4.74 11.20 9.45
CA PRO A 80 3.42 11.13 8.86
C PRO A 80 3.45 11.61 7.41
N GLY A 81 2.41 11.30 6.64
CA GLY A 81 2.28 11.81 5.27
C GLY A 81 2.98 10.98 4.20
N GLN A 82 3.63 9.88 4.57
CA GLN A 82 4.43 9.08 3.63
C GLN A 82 3.57 8.03 2.91
N LEU A 83 3.89 7.75 1.65
CA LEU A 83 3.19 6.79 0.80
C LEU A 83 4.18 5.79 0.21
N LEU A 84 3.95 4.49 0.44
CA LEU A 84 4.65 3.40 -0.25
C LEU A 84 3.66 2.67 -1.16
N LEU A 85 3.64 3.03 -2.44
CA LEU A 85 2.79 2.40 -3.45
C LEU A 85 3.52 2.32 -4.80
N PRO A 86 3.89 1.11 -5.27
CA PRO A 86 4.52 0.93 -6.57
C PRO A 86 3.61 1.40 -7.72
N GLU A 87 4.19 2.00 -8.76
CA GLU A 87 3.42 2.54 -9.90
C GLU A 87 2.51 1.50 -10.58
N GLY A 88 3.01 0.28 -10.80
CA GLY A 88 2.22 -0.80 -11.43
C GLY A 88 1.08 -1.36 -10.58
N GLU A 89 1.03 -1.00 -9.29
CA GLU A 89 -0.06 -1.40 -8.39
C GLU A 89 -1.12 -0.31 -8.22
N ARG A 90 -0.80 0.93 -8.60
CA ARG A 90 -1.72 2.05 -8.47
C ARG A 90 -2.99 1.75 -9.27
N PRO A 91 -4.17 1.98 -8.68
CA PRO A 91 -5.41 1.87 -9.42
C PRO A 91 -5.40 2.89 -10.56
N PHE A 92 -6.10 2.54 -11.64
CA PHE A 92 -6.29 3.44 -12.76
C PHE A 92 -6.88 4.76 -12.25
N ASN A 93 -6.21 5.87 -12.56
CA ASN A 93 -6.69 7.20 -12.24
C ASN A 93 -6.81 8.00 -13.54
N PRO A 94 -8.03 8.34 -13.98
CA PRO A 94 -8.25 9.01 -15.26
C PRO A 94 -7.55 10.36 -15.34
N SER A 95 -7.42 11.09 -14.23
CA SER A 95 -6.69 12.37 -14.19
C SER A 95 -5.19 12.19 -14.42
N ARG A 96 -4.60 11.16 -13.81
CA ARG A 96 -3.19 10.79 -14.04
C ARG A 96 -2.98 10.37 -15.49
N GLN A 97 -3.91 9.59 -16.05
CA GLN A 97 -3.86 9.15 -17.44
C GLN A 97 -3.92 10.34 -18.41
N THR A 98 -4.84 11.29 -18.18
CA THR A 98 -4.90 12.54 -18.97
C THR A 98 -3.58 13.29 -18.92
N ALA A 99 -3.01 13.49 -17.72
CA ALA A 99 -1.74 14.20 -17.56
C ALA A 99 -0.58 13.51 -18.30
N PHE A 100 -0.52 12.18 -18.22
CA PHE A 100 0.46 11.38 -18.96
C PHE A 100 0.32 11.55 -20.47
N LEU A 101 -0.89 11.44 -21.01
CA LEU A 101 -1.14 11.56 -22.45
C LEU A 101 -0.81 12.98 -22.97
N LEU A 102 -1.15 14.02 -22.21
CA LEU A 102 -0.79 15.41 -22.56
C LEU A 102 0.72 15.66 -22.49
N SER A 103 1.43 14.99 -21.56
CA SER A 103 2.89 15.02 -21.51
C SER A 103 3.48 14.35 -22.76
N ALA A 104 3.02 13.16 -23.11
CA ALA A 104 3.48 12.44 -24.30
C ALA A 104 3.22 13.22 -25.60
N ALA A 105 2.09 13.93 -25.70
CA ALA A 105 1.84 14.86 -26.81
C ALA A 105 2.85 16.01 -26.85
N GLY A 106 3.33 16.47 -25.69
CA GLY A 106 4.41 17.45 -25.55
C GLY A 106 5.76 16.94 -26.04
N ASP A 107 6.07 15.66 -25.81
CA ASP A 107 7.30 15.03 -26.28
C ASP A 107 7.35 14.96 -27.82
N ILE A 108 6.19 14.90 -28.49
CA ILE A 108 6.07 15.02 -29.95
C ILE A 108 6.30 16.46 -30.42
N GLY A 109 5.77 17.45 -29.69
CA GLY A 109 6.02 18.86 -29.96
C GLY A 109 4.96 19.81 -29.39
N PRO A 110 5.27 21.12 -29.33
CA PRO A 110 4.39 22.11 -28.69
C PRO A 110 3.03 22.27 -29.40
N GLN A 111 2.99 22.13 -30.72
CA GLN A 111 1.74 22.21 -31.50
C GLN A 111 0.84 20.99 -31.26
N THR A 112 1.42 19.79 -31.17
CA THR A 112 0.70 18.55 -30.83
C THR A 112 0.08 18.66 -29.44
N LYS A 113 0.86 19.08 -28.44
CA LYS A 113 0.34 19.35 -27.09
C LYS A 113 -0.80 20.36 -27.10
N ALA A 114 -0.65 21.49 -27.81
CA ALA A 114 -1.68 22.52 -27.88
C ALA A 114 -2.96 22.05 -28.58
N LEU A 115 -2.86 21.11 -29.54
CA LEU A 115 -4.02 20.48 -30.16
C LEU A 115 -4.72 19.54 -29.16
N CYS A 116 -3.98 18.60 -28.56
CA CYS A 116 -4.54 17.64 -27.60
C CYS A 116 -5.15 18.33 -26.38
N GLN A 117 -4.53 19.41 -25.87
CA GLN A 117 -5.08 20.21 -24.78
C GLN A 117 -6.41 20.84 -25.18
N ARG A 118 -6.49 21.49 -26.35
CA ARG A 118 -7.74 22.10 -26.84
C ARG A 118 -8.87 21.07 -26.99
N MET A 119 -8.56 19.88 -27.51
CA MET A 119 -9.53 18.79 -27.60
C MET A 119 -10.02 18.35 -26.22
N PHE A 120 -9.10 18.20 -25.25
CA PHE A 120 -9.46 17.85 -23.88
C PHE A 120 -10.30 18.95 -23.20
N ASP A 121 -9.99 20.22 -23.43
CA ASP A 121 -10.73 21.35 -22.89
C ASP A 121 -12.15 21.44 -23.46
N SER A 122 -12.35 21.06 -24.74
CA SER A 122 -13.67 21.06 -25.38
C SER A 122 -14.53 19.84 -25.07
N GLU A 123 -13.93 18.65 -25.05
CA GLU A 123 -14.67 17.38 -24.95
C GLU A 123 -14.61 16.77 -23.55
N GLY A 124 -13.68 17.20 -22.71
CA GLY A 124 -13.44 16.61 -21.40
C GLY A 124 -12.99 15.16 -21.48
N ARG A 125 -13.36 14.37 -20.48
CA ARG A 125 -13.17 12.92 -20.49
C ARG A 125 -14.42 12.27 -21.06
N VAL A 126 -14.33 11.77 -22.29
CA VAL A 126 -15.33 10.86 -22.83
C VAL A 126 -15.17 9.50 -22.12
N GLY A 127 -16.25 9.05 -21.47
CA GLY A 127 -16.26 7.87 -20.59
C GLY A 127 -16.19 6.55 -21.33
#